data_AF-A0A3D2GQ25-F1
#
_entry.id   AF-A0A3D2GQ25-F1
#
_cell.length_a   1.000
_cell.length_b   1.000
_cell.length_c   1.000
_cell.angle_alpha   90.00
_cell.angle_beta   90.00
_cell.angle_gamma   90.00
#
_symmetry.space_group_name_H-M   'P 1'
#
loop_
_entity.id
_entity.type
_entity.pdbx_description
1 polymer ?
#
loop_
_entity_poly.entity_id
_entity_poly.type
_entity_poly.pdbx_seq_one_letter_code
_entity_poly.pdbx_strand_id
1 'polypeptide(L)'
;MQPLASHCVVIRMHVILKILAGVTAAILVIVTGLAAFVYFATGEQVRPLAQGFASAALGRKVTIDRLTINKGWITDITASHLVIANPDWAGDKPMAEIERFAVTLDLSSLLDPQLRIPRLELENGTIDIAYGADDRVNWQSAETAV
;
A
#
# COMPACT_ATOMS: atom_id res chain seq x y z
N MET A 1 -8.41 52.26 -34.95
CA MET A 1 -8.78 51.18 -34.00
C MET A 1 -8.20 49.88 -34.54
N GLN A 2 -7.06 49.41 -34.01
CA GLN A 2 -6.34 48.20 -34.47
C GLN A 2 -6.25 47.16 -33.33
N PRO A 3 -6.37 45.84 -33.62
CA PRO A 3 -6.47 44.80 -32.61
C PRO A 3 -5.08 44.30 -32.18
N LEU A 4 -4.60 44.75 -31.02
CA LEU A 4 -3.28 44.37 -30.46
C LEU A 4 -3.32 43.14 -29.53
N ALA A 5 -4.46 42.47 -29.35
CA ALA A 5 -4.63 41.43 -28.33
C ALA A 5 -4.25 39.99 -28.77
N SER A 6 -4.26 39.69 -30.08
CA SER A 6 -4.22 38.28 -30.55
C SER A 6 -2.84 37.61 -30.45
N HIS A 7 -1.73 38.36 -30.50
CA HIS A 7 -0.39 37.76 -30.51
C HIS A 7 0.12 37.39 -29.11
N CYS A 8 -0.34 38.08 -28.06
CA CYS A 8 0.12 37.82 -26.68
C CYS A 8 -0.50 36.54 -26.08
N VAL A 9 -1.77 36.25 -26.43
CA VAL A 9 -2.52 35.08 -25.93
C VAL A 9 -1.97 33.77 -26.48
N VAL A 10 -1.64 33.73 -27.78
CA VAL A 10 -1.14 32.52 -28.45
C VAL A 10 0.23 32.12 -27.90
N ILE A 11 1.13 33.08 -27.66
CA ILE A 11 2.46 32.84 -27.10
C ILE A 11 2.37 32.27 -25.68
N ARG A 12 1.48 32.84 -24.84
CA ARG A 12 1.22 32.33 -23.47
C ARG A 12 0.60 30.92 -23.50
N MET A 13 -0.32 30.67 -24.42
CA MET A 13 -1.00 29.37 -24.57
C MET A 13 -0.07 28.25 -25.03
N HIS A 14 0.87 28.52 -25.94
CA HIS A 14 1.85 27.51 -26.39
C HIS A 14 2.83 27.12 -25.28
N VAL A 15 3.21 28.06 -24.42
CA VAL A 15 4.07 27.79 -23.26
C VAL A 15 3.32 26.97 -22.21
N ILE A 16 2.07 27.33 -21.91
CA ILE A 16 1.22 26.58 -20.99
C ILE A 16 1.00 25.14 -21.50
N LEU A 17 0.74 24.96 -22.79
CA LEU A 17 0.54 23.64 -23.39
C LEU A 17 1.82 22.77 -23.32
N LYS A 18 3.00 23.35 -23.52
CA LYS A 18 4.28 22.64 -23.38
C LYS A 18 4.57 22.23 -21.93
N ILE A 19 4.25 23.10 -20.97
CA ILE A 19 4.41 22.80 -19.53
C ILE A 19 3.44 21.69 -19.14
N LEU A 20 2.17 21.77 -19.53
CA LEU A 20 1.19 20.71 -19.30
C LEU A 20 1.62 19.38 -19.92
N ALA A 21 2.08 19.39 -21.17
CA ALA A 21 2.58 18.18 -21.83
C ALA A 21 3.80 17.58 -21.11
N GLY A 22 4.73 18.42 -20.65
CA GLY A 22 5.90 17.99 -19.89
C GLY A 22 5.55 17.40 -18.52
N VAL A 23 4.63 18.03 -17.78
CA VAL A 23 4.14 17.53 -16.48
C VAL A 23 3.41 16.21 -16.67
N THR A 24 2.51 16.13 -17.65
CA THR A 24 1.80 14.89 -17.97
C THR A 24 2.77 13.77 -18.34
N ALA A 25 3.78 14.04 -19.18
CA ALA A 25 4.79 13.05 -19.55
C ALA A 25 5.62 12.58 -18.34
N ALA A 26 6.00 13.50 -17.44
CA ALA A 26 6.75 13.17 -16.22
C ALA A 26 5.92 12.28 -15.28
N ILE A 27 4.64 12.61 -15.07
CA ILE A 27 3.72 11.77 -14.30
C ILE A 27 3.60 10.39 -14.94
N LEU A 28 3.47 10.31 -16.26
CA LEU A 28 3.37 9.05 -16.98
C LEU A 28 4.64 8.19 -16.81
N VAL A 29 5.83 8.79 -16.86
CA VAL A 29 7.10 8.11 -16.59
C VAL A 29 7.18 7.61 -15.15
N ILE A 30 6.73 8.39 -14.16
CA ILE A 30 6.72 7.97 -12.76
C ILE A 30 5.74 6.80 -12.56
N VAL A 31 4.53 6.90 -13.10
CA VAL A 31 3.50 5.86 -12.99
C VAL A 31 3.95 4.57 -13.67
N THR A 32 4.51 4.66 -14.89
CA THR A 32 5.03 3.49 -15.62
C THR A 32 6.27 2.91 -14.94
N GLY A 33 7.16 3.73 -14.38
CA GLY A 33 8.31 3.28 -13.60
C GLY A 33 7.89 2.56 -12.31
N LEU A 34 6.89 3.08 -11.61
CA LEU A 34 6.32 2.44 -10.41
C LEU A 34 5.61 1.13 -10.77
N ALA A 35 4.82 1.13 -11.84
CA ALA A 35 4.16 -0.08 -12.35
C ALA A 35 5.18 -1.14 -12.77
N ALA A 36 6.26 -0.73 -13.45
CA ALA A 36 7.36 -1.63 -13.81
C ALA A 36 8.08 -2.15 -12.57
N PHE A 37 8.35 -1.30 -11.58
CA PHE A 37 8.95 -1.72 -10.31
C PHE A 37 8.10 -2.78 -9.61
N VAL A 38 6.78 -2.55 -9.50
CA VAL A 38 5.83 -3.52 -8.96
C VAL A 38 5.80 -4.80 -9.81
N TYR A 39 5.85 -4.67 -11.13
CA TYR A 39 5.86 -5.79 -12.07
C TYR A 39 7.15 -6.63 -11.96
N PHE A 40 8.31 -6.03 -11.72
CA PHE A 40 9.58 -6.76 -11.60
C PHE A 40 9.87 -7.22 -10.18
N ALA A 41 9.35 -6.55 -9.16
CA ALA A 41 9.61 -6.89 -7.76
C ALA A 41 9.18 -8.33 -7.43
N THR A 42 10.06 -9.09 -6.79
CA THR A 42 9.74 -10.42 -6.27
C THR A 42 9.27 -10.32 -4.83
N GLY A 43 8.51 -11.31 -4.36
CA GLY A 43 8.03 -11.32 -2.98
C GLY A 43 9.15 -11.23 -1.94
N GLU A 44 10.32 -11.81 -2.20
CA GLU A 44 11.50 -11.69 -1.32
C GLU A 44 12.05 -10.25 -1.22
N GLN A 45 11.97 -9.46 -2.29
CA GLN A 45 12.41 -8.05 -2.28
C GLN A 45 11.40 -7.14 -1.59
N VAL A 46 10.09 -7.44 -1.75
CA VAL A 46 9.00 -6.63 -1.18
C VAL A 46 8.77 -6.97 0.29
N ARG A 47 9.02 -8.21 0.70
CA ARG A 47 8.85 -8.71 2.08
C ARG A 47 9.45 -7.79 3.15
N PRO A 48 10.74 -7.42 3.13
CA PRO A 48 11.32 -6.58 4.18
C PRO A 48 10.69 -5.19 4.23
N LEU A 49 10.30 -4.64 3.07
CA LEU A 49 9.60 -3.35 2.98
C LEU A 49 8.19 -3.44 3.57
N ALA A 50 7.44 -4.49 3.23
CA ALA A 50 6.10 -4.73 3.76
C ALA A 50 6.12 -4.93 5.27
N GLN A 51 7.09 -5.70 5.80
CA GLN A 51 7.28 -5.88 7.25
C GLN A 51 7.59 -4.55 7.93
N GLY A 52 8.48 -3.74 7.38
CA GLY A 52 8.83 -2.43 7.94
C GLY A 52 7.63 -1.47 7.97
N PHE A 53 6.90 -1.38 6.86
CA PHE A 53 5.70 -0.54 6.76
C PHE A 53 4.61 -1.00 7.73
N ALA A 54 4.30 -2.30 7.77
CA ALA A 54 3.31 -2.85 8.69
C ALA A 54 3.72 -2.66 10.15
N SER A 55 5.02 -2.81 10.45
CA SER A 55 5.53 -2.61 11.80
C SER A 55 5.41 -1.15 12.25
N ALA A 56 5.72 -0.21 11.34
CA ALA A 56 5.58 1.21 11.60
C ALA A 56 4.11 1.61 11.78
N ALA A 57 3.22 1.11 10.91
CA ALA A 57 1.78 1.42 10.96
C ALA A 57 1.11 0.87 12.24
N LEU A 58 1.50 -0.33 12.68
CA LEU A 58 0.94 -0.93 13.90
C LEU A 58 1.68 -0.53 15.18
N GLY A 59 2.79 0.20 15.06
CA GLY A 59 3.66 0.59 16.17
C GLY A 59 4.31 -0.60 16.90
N ARG A 60 4.43 -1.76 16.24
CA ARG A 60 4.91 -3.01 16.84
C ARG A 60 5.51 -3.92 15.78
N LYS A 61 6.34 -4.88 16.19
CA LYS A 61 7.01 -5.77 15.24
C LYS A 61 6.01 -6.66 14.50
N VAL A 62 6.08 -6.63 13.17
CA VAL A 62 5.35 -7.52 12.26
C VAL A 62 6.35 -8.37 11.49
N THR A 63 6.17 -9.68 11.56
CA THR A 63 7.02 -10.65 10.87
C THR A 63 6.23 -11.34 9.76
N ILE A 64 6.81 -11.46 8.58
CA ILE A 64 6.27 -12.19 7.44
C ILE A 64 7.34 -13.19 7.02
N ASP A 65 7.01 -14.47 7.00
CA ASP A 65 7.98 -15.50 6.62
C ASP A 65 8.18 -15.56 5.12
N ARG A 66 7.08 -15.63 4.38
CA ARG A 66 7.10 -15.72 2.93
C ARG A 66 6.10 -14.76 2.34
N LEU A 67 6.52 -14.05 1.30
CA LEU A 67 5.64 -13.24 0.48
C LEU A 67 5.73 -13.78 -0.95
N THR A 68 4.59 -14.08 -1.55
CA THR A 68 4.48 -14.54 -2.93
C THR A 68 3.61 -13.56 -3.69
N ILE A 69 4.06 -13.19 -4.88
CA ILE A 69 3.33 -12.30 -5.77
C ILE A 69 3.14 -13.04 -7.08
N ASN A 70 1.90 -13.45 -7.37
CA ASN A 70 1.53 -13.99 -8.66
C ASN A 70 1.12 -12.84 -9.57
N LYS A 71 1.87 -12.64 -10.64
CA LYS A 71 1.80 -11.45 -11.49
C LYS A 71 0.90 -11.72 -12.68
N GLY A 72 -0.07 -10.83 -12.90
CA GLY A 72 -1.00 -10.90 -14.02
C GLY A 72 -1.95 -9.71 -14.02
N TRP A 73 -2.88 -9.68 -14.97
CA TRP A 73 -4.00 -8.71 -14.93
C TRP A 73 -4.78 -8.80 -13.61
N ILE A 74 -4.93 -10.03 -13.13
CA ILE A 74 -5.31 -10.33 -11.76
C ILE A 74 -4.01 -10.68 -11.04
N THR A 75 -3.60 -9.82 -10.11
CA THR A 75 -2.39 -9.99 -9.30
C THR A 75 -2.78 -10.51 -7.93
N ASP A 76 -2.29 -11.70 -7.56
CA ASP A 76 -2.49 -12.28 -6.23
C ASP A 76 -1.24 -12.07 -5.38
N ILE A 77 -1.41 -11.39 -4.26
CA ILE A 77 -0.36 -11.18 -3.26
C ILE A 77 -0.70 -12.05 -2.06
N THR A 78 0.16 -13.00 -1.73
CA THR A 78 -0.03 -13.89 -0.59
C THR A 78 1.12 -13.75 0.40
N ALA A 79 0.82 -13.36 1.62
CA ALA A 79 1.73 -13.44 2.76
C ALA A 79 1.45 -14.73 3.54
N SER A 80 2.48 -15.52 3.77
CA SER A 80 2.42 -16.73 4.60
C SER A 80 3.09 -16.49 5.94
N HIS A 81 2.47 -16.98 6.99
CA HIS A 81 2.90 -16.89 8.38
C HIS A 81 3.21 -15.43 8.78
N LEU A 82 2.14 -14.65 8.89
CA LEU A 82 2.17 -13.28 9.38
C LEU A 82 2.02 -13.32 10.90
N VAL A 83 3.02 -12.80 11.61
CA VAL A 83 3.06 -12.75 13.08
C VAL A 83 3.14 -11.30 13.54
N ILE A 84 2.18 -10.89 14.35
CA ILE A 84 2.13 -9.57 14.97
C ILE A 84 2.48 -9.72 16.45
N ALA A 85 3.55 -9.05 16.88
CA ALA A 85 4.00 -9.13 18.26
C ALA A 85 2.99 -8.50 19.23
N ASN A 86 2.90 -9.06 20.43
CA ASN A 86 2.26 -8.39 21.56
C ASN A 86 3.13 -7.22 22.03
N PRO A 87 2.53 -6.19 22.67
CA PRO A 87 3.31 -5.23 23.42
C PRO A 87 3.91 -5.90 24.66
N ASP A 88 5.03 -5.38 25.15
CA ASP A 88 5.86 -5.99 26.20
C ASP A 88 5.11 -6.37 27.49
N TRP A 89 3.98 -5.71 27.75
CA TRP A 89 3.15 -5.94 28.93
C TRP A 89 2.15 -7.10 28.81
N ALA A 90 1.84 -7.54 27.58
CA ALA A 90 0.83 -8.56 27.30
C ALA A 90 1.41 -9.97 27.20
N GLY A 91 2.72 -10.12 27.48
CA GLY A 91 3.43 -11.40 27.51
C GLY A 91 4.07 -11.79 26.17
N ASP A 92 4.68 -12.99 26.16
CA ASP A 92 5.55 -13.45 25.06
C ASP A 92 4.79 -14.07 23.87
N LYS A 93 3.50 -14.35 24.02
CA LYS A 93 2.68 -14.88 22.92
C LYS A 93 2.41 -13.80 21.89
N PRO A 94 2.45 -14.11 20.58
CA PRO A 94 2.09 -13.14 19.55
C PRO A 94 0.62 -12.70 19.71
N MET A 95 0.36 -11.42 19.46
CA MET A 95 -0.99 -10.84 19.52
C MET A 95 -1.88 -11.41 18.42
N ALA A 96 -1.33 -11.58 17.22
CA ALA A 96 -2.04 -12.19 16.11
C ALA A 96 -1.07 -13.01 15.27
N GLU A 97 -1.54 -14.17 14.85
CA GLU A 97 -0.83 -15.07 13.97
C GLU A 97 -1.79 -15.49 12.86
N ILE A 98 -1.39 -15.29 11.62
CA ILE A 98 -2.21 -15.58 10.44
C ILE A 98 -1.38 -16.47 9.52
N GLU A 99 -1.82 -17.70 9.30
CA GLU A 99 -1.08 -18.65 8.46
C GLU A 99 -1.04 -18.20 7.00
N ARG A 100 -2.16 -17.71 6.47
CA ARG A 100 -2.23 -17.20 5.10
C ARG A 100 -3.11 -15.96 5.02
N PHE A 101 -2.53 -14.90 4.49
CA PHE A 101 -3.21 -13.66 4.13
C PHE A 101 -3.04 -13.43 2.63
N ALA A 102 -4.14 -13.35 1.90
CA ALA A 102 -4.12 -13.15 0.45
C ALA A 102 -4.97 -11.95 0.02
N VAL A 103 -4.44 -11.19 -0.93
CA VAL A 103 -5.09 -10.04 -1.57
C VAL A 103 -5.06 -10.25 -3.07
N THR A 104 -6.22 -10.23 -3.71
CA THR A 104 -6.34 -10.35 -5.17
C THR A 104 -6.73 -9.01 -5.78
N LEU A 105 -5.79 -8.41 -6.50
CA LEU A 105 -5.96 -7.11 -7.18
C LEU A 105 -6.28 -7.32 -8.65
N ASP A 106 -7.41 -6.79 -9.11
CA ASP A 106 -7.67 -6.66 -10.55
C ASP A 106 -7.12 -5.31 -11.03
N LEU A 107 -6.03 -5.35 -11.80
CA LEU A 107 -5.37 -4.16 -12.31
C LEU A 107 -6.23 -3.42 -13.34
N SER A 108 -7.16 -4.10 -14.01
CA SER A 108 -8.10 -3.45 -14.93
C SER A 108 -9.09 -2.55 -14.18
N SER A 109 -9.43 -2.90 -12.94
CA SER A 109 -10.29 -2.09 -12.07
C SER A 109 -9.63 -0.81 -11.57
N LEU A 110 -8.30 -0.66 -11.67
CA LEU A 110 -7.62 0.58 -11.31
C LEU A 110 -7.90 1.72 -12.31
N LEU A 111 -8.37 1.38 -13.51
CA LEU A 111 -8.83 2.34 -14.53
C LEU A 111 -10.30 2.73 -14.32
N ASP A 112 -11.05 1.97 -13.51
CA ASP A 112 -12.41 2.30 -13.11
C ASP A 112 -12.35 3.30 -11.94
N PRO A 113 -12.97 4.49 -12.04
CA PRO A 113 -13.05 5.44 -10.92
C PRO A 113 -13.78 4.87 -9.70
N GLN A 114 -14.55 3.78 -9.86
CA GLN A 114 -15.11 3.03 -8.75
C GLN A 114 -14.10 1.97 -8.29
N LEU A 115 -13.20 2.36 -7.39
CA LEU A 115 -12.25 1.46 -6.74
C LEU A 115 -13.01 0.31 -6.06
N ARG A 116 -13.02 -0.87 -6.69
CA ARG A 116 -13.60 -2.08 -6.11
C ARG A 116 -12.61 -2.64 -5.11
N ILE A 117 -13.09 -2.93 -3.91
CA ILE A 117 -12.24 -3.53 -2.88
C ILE A 117 -11.80 -4.91 -3.41
N PRO A 118 -10.49 -5.12 -3.60
CA PRO A 118 -9.94 -6.41 -4.02
C PRO A 118 -10.33 -7.51 -3.04
N ARG A 119 -10.40 -8.76 -3.52
CA ARG A 119 -10.73 -9.89 -2.65
C ARG A 119 -9.67 -9.99 -1.54
N LEU A 120 -10.15 -10.12 -0.30
CA LEU A 120 -9.33 -10.29 0.89
C LEU A 120 -9.64 -11.65 1.51
N GLU A 121 -8.62 -12.49 1.68
CA GLU A 121 -8.74 -13.81 2.29
C GLU A 121 -7.77 -13.91 3.48
N LEU A 122 -8.30 -14.33 4.63
CA LEU A 122 -7.53 -14.67 5.82
C LEU A 122 -7.85 -16.10 6.20
N GLU A 123 -6.84 -16.94 6.33
CA GLU A 123 -6.99 -18.35 6.68
C GLU A 123 -6.19 -18.66 7.94
N ASN A 124 -6.81 -19.43 8.84
CA ASN A 124 -6.25 -19.88 10.11
C ASN A 124 -5.59 -18.74 10.91
N GLY A 125 -6.36 -17.68 11.14
CA GLY A 125 -5.97 -16.59 12.02
C GLY A 125 -6.26 -16.91 13.49
N THR A 126 -5.26 -16.79 14.35
CA THR A 126 -5.41 -16.81 15.81
C THR A 126 -5.10 -15.42 16.36
N ILE A 127 -5.91 -14.96 17.31
CA ILE A 127 -5.72 -13.67 17.98
C ILE A 127 -5.69 -13.92 19.48
N ASP A 128 -4.65 -13.44 20.14
CA ASP A 128 -4.54 -13.38 21.59
C ASP A 128 -5.08 -12.04 22.08
N ILE A 129 -6.07 -12.10 22.98
CA ILE A 129 -6.76 -10.91 23.49
C ILE A 129 -6.37 -10.75 24.95
N ALA A 130 -5.67 -9.67 25.26
CA ALA A 130 -5.20 -9.36 26.61
C ALA A 130 -5.67 -7.97 27.08
N TYR A 131 -6.11 -7.92 28.34
CA TYR A 131 -6.51 -6.70 29.04
C TYR A 131 -5.47 -6.37 30.11
N GLY A 132 -4.96 -5.14 30.11
CA GLY A 132 -4.01 -4.65 31.09
C GLY A 132 -4.67 -3.88 32.23
N ALA A 133 -3.86 -3.48 33.21
CA ALA A 133 -4.31 -2.83 34.45
C ALA A 133 -4.89 -1.41 34.29
N ASP A 134 -4.80 -0.82 33.08
CA ASP A 134 -5.19 0.57 32.77
C ASP A 134 -6.30 0.64 31.70
N ASP A 135 -7.17 -0.38 31.59
CA ASP A 135 -8.12 -0.59 30.48
C ASP A 135 -7.47 -0.64 29.08
N ARG A 136 -6.14 -0.66 29.03
CA ARG A 136 -5.33 -0.89 27.85
C ARG A 136 -5.59 -2.28 27.30
N VAL A 137 -5.75 -2.33 25.99
CA VAL A 137 -6.00 -3.57 25.25
C VAL A 137 -4.85 -3.81 24.30
N ASN A 138 -4.43 -5.06 24.14
CA ASN A 138 -3.21 -5.35 23.39
C ASN A 138 -3.34 -4.99 21.90
N TRP A 139 -4.56 -4.95 21.34
CA TRP A 139 -4.82 -4.59 19.93
C TRP A 139 -4.88 -3.09 19.63
N GLN A 140 -4.77 -2.20 20.62
CA GLN A 140 -4.74 -0.75 20.37
C GLN A 140 -3.54 -0.38 19.51
N SER A 141 -3.78 0.17 18.33
CA SER A 141 -2.70 0.71 17.49
C SER A 141 -2.14 1.99 18.11
N ALA A 142 -0.87 2.32 17.80
CA ALA A 142 -0.26 3.56 18.27
C ALA A 142 -1.04 4.82 17.82
N GLU A 143 -1.80 4.73 16.73
CA GLU A 143 -2.61 5.82 16.19
C GLU A 143 -4.00 5.93 16.84
N THR A 144 -4.47 4.88 17.51
CA THR A 144 -5.76 4.90 18.24
C THR A 144 -5.65 5.50 19.64
N ALA A 145 -4.43 5.81 20.10
CA ALA A 145 -4.20 6.54 21.35
C ALA A 145 -4.38 8.05 21.14
N VAL A 146 -5.62 8.52 20.95
CA VAL A 146 -6.00 9.94 20.96
C VAL A 146 -7.15 10.17 21.93
#